data_AF-A0A969T819-F1
#
_entry.id   AF-A0A969T819-F1
#
_cell.length_a   1.000
_cell.length_b   1.000
_cell.length_c   1.000
_cell.angle_alpha   90.00
_cell.angle_beta   90.00
_cell.angle_gamma   90.00
#
_symmetry.space_group_name_H-M   'P 1'
#
loop_
_entity.id
_entity.type
_entity.pdbx_description
1 polymer ?
#
loop_
_entity_poly.entity_id
_entity_poly.type
_entity_poly.pdbx_seq_one_letter_code
_entity_poly.pdbx_strand_id
1 'polypeptide(L)'
;MNEEAVKLLGADDCIGKTIRRDRIDYEIIGVVKNFHFNSKHRKIGPLGLVQIPDAIEFWSPLYCSVAVRTNNSKEAMTGIEKVWKELAPGNEFSYAFLIRNMTIYTGRKCKQTSVFIFSIIAIVLSCFGLFGFVKYTIQVRTKEIGIRKVNGAKSNSIFVMLSRYFTRPVVIALIISFPIAWFAIDSWLQNFAYRIKITPVYFILAGVLTIAIVFLTVGWLSWKAARRNPVEALRYE
;
A
#
# COMPACT_ATOMS: atom_id res chain seq x y z
N MET A 1 -24.27 18.86 -14.23
CA MET A 1 -23.39 18.85 -13.01
C MET A 1 -23.44 17.48 -12.33
N ASN A 2 -22.57 17.18 -11.35
CA ASN A 2 -22.64 15.91 -10.60
C ASN A 2 -23.45 16.02 -9.29
N GLU A 3 -23.76 14.88 -8.67
CA GLU A 3 -24.50 14.79 -7.40
C GLU A 3 -23.84 15.57 -6.25
N GLU A 4 -22.50 15.59 -6.12
CA GLU A 4 -21.83 16.40 -5.08
C GLU A 4 -22.02 17.91 -5.28
N ALA A 5 -22.14 18.39 -6.52
CA ALA A 5 -22.44 19.79 -6.79
C ALA A 5 -23.88 20.14 -6.40
N VAL A 6 -24.83 19.24 -6.66
CA VAL A 6 -26.24 19.41 -6.24
C VAL A 6 -26.35 19.48 -4.72
N LYS A 7 -25.66 18.60 -4.00
CA LYS A 7 -25.61 18.63 -2.52
C LYS A 7 -25.09 19.97 -1.98
N LEU A 8 -24.06 20.53 -2.61
CA LEU A 8 -23.46 21.79 -2.18
C LEU A 8 -24.40 22.98 -2.43
N LEU A 9 -25.25 22.91 -3.46
CA LEU A 9 -26.26 23.93 -3.76
C LEU A 9 -27.47 23.86 -2.82
N GLY A 10 -27.64 22.75 -2.07
CA GLY A 10 -28.72 22.59 -1.09
C GLY A 10 -30.12 22.61 -1.69
N ALA A 11 -30.26 22.32 -2.98
CA ALA A 11 -31.53 22.33 -3.69
C ALA A 11 -31.87 20.90 -4.15
N ASP A 12 -33.05 20.43 -3.75
CA ASP A 12 -33.56 19.10 -4.13
C ASP A 12 -33.87 19.01 -5.63
N ASP A 13 -34.23 20.14 -6.25
CA ASP A 13 -34.37 20.28 -7.70
C ASP A 13 -33.53 21.45 -8.22
N CYS A 14 -32.52 21.11 -8.99
CA CYS A 14 -31.58 22.04 -9.62
C CYS A 14 -31.85 22.22 -11.11
N ILE A 15 -32.70 21.40 -11.73
CA ILE A 15 -32.88 21.39 -13.18
C ILE A 15 -33.66 22.65 -13.59
N GLY A 16 -33.23 23.31 -14.68
CA GLY A 16 -33.82 24.55 -15.18
C GLY A 16 -33.42 25.82 -14.41
N LYS A 17 -32.67 25.70 -13.31
CA LYS A 17 -32.10 26.86 -12.61
C LYS A 17 -30.84 27.37 -13.29
N THR A 18 -30.56 28.65 -13.10
CA THR A 18 -29.42 29.32 -13.72
C THR A 18 -28.30 29.54 -12.70
N ILE A 19 -27.07 29.20 -13.08
CA ILE A 19 -25.85 29.50 -12.33
C ILE A 19 -25.03 30.50 -13.12
N ARG A 20 -24.68 31.60 -12.48
CA ARG A 20 -23.80 32.61 -13.07
C ARG A 20 -22.34 32.31 -12.78
N ARG A 21 -21.52 32.21 -13.81
CA ARG A 21 -20.05 32.07 -13.72
C ARG A 21 -19.39 32.98 -14.74
N ASP A 22 -18.41 33.79 -14.30
CA ASP A 22 -17.62 34.68 -15.17
C ASP A 22 -18.50 35.59 -16.06
N ARG A 23 -19.61 36.09 -15.51
CA ARG A 23 -20.65 36.90 -16.17
C ARG A 23 -21.49 36.19 -17.22
N ILE A 24 -21.32 34.88 -17.39
CA ILE A 24 -22.15 34.04 -18.25
C ILE A 24 -23.14 33.27 -17.37
N ASP A 25 -24.39 33.28 -17.78
CA ASP A 25 -25.48 32.57 -17.14
C ASP A 25 -25.62 31.18 -17.77
N TYR A 26 -25.48 30.12 -16.96
CA TYR A 26 -25.56 28.73 -17.40
C TYR A 26 -26.81 28.07 -16.83
N GLU A 27 -27.66 27.52 -17.68
CA GLU A 27 -28.81 26.73 -17.25
C GLU A 27 -28.39 25.29 -16.92
N ILE A 28 -28.94 24.77 -15.83
CA ILE A 28 -28.70 23.39 -15.40
C ILE A 28 -29.65 22.45 -16.15
N ILE A 29 -29.12 21.80 -17.18
CA ILE A 29 -29.90 20.86 -18.02
C ILE A 29 -29.93 19.42 -17.48
N GLY A 30 -29.09 19.08 -16.50
CA GLY A 30 -29.03 17.71 -16.00
C GLY A 30 -28.01 17.44 -14.91
N VAL A 31 -28.27 16.34 -14.19
CA VAL A 31 -27.44 15.82 -13.09
C VAL A 31 -26.91 14.44 -13.46
N VAL A 32 -25.60 14.26 -13.36
CA VAL A 32 -24.93 12.98 -13.59
C VAL A 32 -24.48 12.37 -12.26
N LYS A 33 -24.40 11.04 -12.21
CA LYS A 33 -23.86 10.32 -11.04
C LYS A 33 -22.42 10.73 -10.77
N ASN A 34 -22.02 10.70 -9.50
CA ASN A 34 -20.63 10.95 -9.13
C ASN A 34 -19.67 9.99 -9.83
N PHE A 35 -18.65 10.54 -10.48
CA PHE A 35 -17.56 9.77 -11.09
C PHE A 35 -16.20 10.37 -10.71
N HIS A 36 -15.15 9.56 -10.80
CA HIS A 36 -13.80 10.02 -10.52
C HIS A 36 -13.22 10.80 -11.70
N PHE A 37 -13.27 12.13 -11.61
CA PHE A 37 -12.64 13.04 -12.58
C PHE A 37 -11.26 13.55 -12.10
N ASN A 38 -10.94 13.36 -10.82
CA ASN A 38 -9.66 13.71 -10.20
C ASN A 38 -8.93 12.45 -9.72
N SER A 39 -7.68 12.62 -9.26
CA SER A 39 -6.92 11.55 -8.59
C SER A 39 -7.79 10.88 -7.52
N LYS A 40 -7.79 9.54 -7.47
CA LYS A 40 -8.49 8.74 -6.45
C LYS A 40 -8.07 9.04 -5.00
N HIS A 41 -7.01 9.82 -4.81
CA HIS A 41 -6.57 10.29 -3.49
C HIS A 41 -7.41 11.46 -2.96
N ARG A 42 -8.18 12.14 -3.82
CA ARG A 42 -9.11 13.20 -3.43
C ARG A 42 -10.54 12.66 -3.40
N LYS A 43 -11.35 13.23 -2.50
CA LYS A 43 -12.80 13.03 -2.55
C LYS A 43 -13.33 13.57 -3.88
N ILE A 44 -14.43 12.98 -4.34
CA ILE A 44 -15.14 13.50 -5.52
C ILE A 44 -15.67 14.88 -5.11
N GLY A 45 -15.25 15.92 -5.84
CA GLY A 45 -15.69 17.29 -5.60
C GLY A 45 -16.90 17.66 -6.46
N PRO A 46 -17.46 18.87 -6.26
CA PRO A 46 -18.47 19.42 -7.16
C PRO A 46 -17.87 19.62 -8.56
N LEU A 47 -18.60 19.19 -9.58
CA LEU A 47 -18.21 19.26 -10.99
C LEU A 47 -19.38 19.79 -11.84
N GLY A 48 -19.12 20.89 -12.54
CA GLY A 48 -19.96 21.38 -13.64
C GLY A 48 -19.39 20.90 -14.98
N LEU A 49 -20.23 20.26 -15.79
CA LEU A 49 -19.95 20.03 -17.20
C LEU A 49 -20.77 21.04 -17.98
N VAL A 50 -20.10 21.81 -18.82
CA VAL A 50 -20.72 22.87 -19.63
C VAL A 50 -20.50 22.55 -21.10
N GLN A 51 -21.58 22.68 -21.87
CA GLN A 51 -21.48 22.75 -23.31
C GLN A 51 -20.96 24.14 -23.66
N ILE A 52 -19.88 24.21 -24.43
CA ILE A 52 -19.33 25.49 -24.89
C ILE A 52 -20.15 25.89 -26.12
N PRO A 53 -20.84 27.04 -26.11
CA PRO A 53 -21.50 27.56 -27.30
C PRO A 53 -20.48 27.90 -28.38
N ASP A 54 -20.81 27.68 -29.65
CA ASP A 54 -19.96 27.99 -30.81
C ASP A 54 -19.50 29.46 -30.87
N ALA A 55 -20.22 30.36 -30.17
CA ALA A 55 -19.93 31.79 -30.10
C ALA A 55 -18.74 32.17 -29.19
N ILE A 56 -18.12 31.21 -28.49
CA ILE A 56 -16.95 31.49 -27.63
C ILE A 56 -15.66 31.24 -28.43
N GLU A 57 -15.23 32.25 -29.20
CA GLU A 57 -14.02 32.22 -30.05
C GLU A 57 -12.72 31.92 -29.30
N PHE A 58 -12.68 32.06 -27.97
CA PHE A 58 -11.46 31.90 -27.16
C PHE A 58 -11.16 30.45 -26.73
N TRP A 59 -12.01 29.48 -27.07
CA TRP A 59 -11.82 28.07 -26.67
C TRP A 59 -11.72 27.16 -27.90
N SER A 60 -10.58 27.22 -28.59
CA SER A 60 -10.23 26.16 -29.54
C SER A 60 -10.05 24.83 -28.78
N PRO A 61 -10.77 23.76 -29.14
CA PRO A 61 -10.63 22.48 -28.46
C PRO A 61 -9.21 21.94 -28.66
N LEU A 62 -8.42 21.92 -27.58
CA LEU A 62 -7.02 21.49 -27.62
C LEU A 62 -6.90 19.98 -27.94
N TYR A 63 -7.96 19.21 -27.69
CA TYR A 63 -8.02 17.76 -27.94
C TYR A 63 -9.43 17.33 -28.36
N CYS A 64 -9.50 16.41 -29.32
CA CYS A 64 -10.73 15.68 -29.67
C CYS A 64 -10.65 14.26 -29.11
N SER A 65 -11.66 13.83 -28.36
CA SER A 65 -11.76 12.46 -27.85
C SER A 65 -12.73 11.66 -28.69
N VAL A 66 -12.23 10.59 -29.33
CA VAL A 66 -13.04 9.70 -30.17
C VAL A 66 -13.13 8.33 -29.52
N ALA A 67 -14.35 7.89 -29.20
CA ALA A 67 -14.62 6.54 -28.72
C ALA A 67 -14.89 5.62 -29.92
N VAL A 68 -14.04 4.61 -30.12
CA VAL A 68 -14.19 3.65 -31.22
C VAL A 68 -14.48 2.26 -30.66
N ARG A 69 -15.56 1.63 -31.14
CA ARG A 69 -15.85 0.22 -30.87
C ARG A 69 -15.34 -0.63 -32.03
N THR A 70 -14.15 -1.20 -31.89
CA THR A 70 -13.53 -2.04 -32.92
C THR A 70 -12.71 -3.18 -32.30
N ASN A 71 -12.57 -4.28 -33.02
CA ASN A 71 -11.60 -5.35 -32.71
C ASN A 71 -10.25 -5.11 -33.42
N ASN A 72 -10.16 -4.13 -34.32
CA ASN A 72 -8.98 -3.79 -35.10
C ASN A 72 -8.61 -2.31 -34.95
N SER A 73 -7.81 -2.00 -33.92
CA SER A 73 -7.42 -0.63 -33.59
C SER A 73 -6.59 0.06 -34.69
N LYS A 74 -5.88 -0.72 -35.52
CA LYS A 74 -5.02 -0.17 -36.58
C LYS A 74 -5.85 0.41 -37.71
N GLU A 75 -6.86 -0.35 -38.17
CA GLU A 75 -7.80 0.05 -39.21
C GLU A 75 -8.64 1.27 -38.78
N ALA A 76 -9.12 1.27 -37.53
CA ALA A 76 -9.81 2.42 -36.97
C ALA A 76 -8.95 3.69 -37.00
N MET A 77 -7.66 3.58 -36.66
CA MET A 77 -6.76 4.74 -36.65
C MET A 77 -6.51 5.27 -38.06
N THR A 78 -6.33 4.38 -39.04
CA THR A 78 -6.18 4.77 -40.46
C THR A 78 -7.42 5.48 -40.98
N GLY A 79 -8.62 5.01 -40.60
CA GLY A 79 -9.88 5.67 -40.95
C GLY A 79 -9.99 7.07 -40.35
N ILE A 80 -9.65 7.23 -39.06
CA ILE A 80 -9.66 8.53 -38.38
C ILE A 80 -8.64 9.48 -39.01
N GLU A 81 -7.43 9.02 -39.30
CA GLU A 81 -6.38 9.84 -39.94
C GLU A 81 -6.83 10.36 -41.31
N LYS A 82 -7.51 9.52 -42.11
CA LYS A 82 -8.04 9.92 -43.41
C LYS A 82 -9.07 11.03 -43.27
N VAL A 83 -10.05 10.86 -42.38
CA VAL A 83 -11.08 11.88 -42.11
C VAL A 83 -10.46 13.17 -41.58
N TRP A 84 -9.43 13.07 -40.72
CA TRP A 84 -8.72 14.24 -40.21
C TRP A 84 -8.04 15.05 -41.33
N LYS A 85 -7.37 14.37 -42.26
CA LYS A 85 -6.73 15.01 -43.42
C LYS A 85 -7.72 15.71 -44.35
N GLU A 86 -8.94 15.18 -44.47
CA GLU A 86 -10.03 15.80 -45.24
C GLU A 86 -10.60 17.04 -44.53
N LEU A 87 -10.77 16.99 -43.20
CA LEU A 87 -11.38 18.06 -42.42
C LEU A 87 -10.43 19.20 -42.06
N ALA A 88 -9.13 18.93 -41.91
CA ALA A 88 -8.14 19.90 -41.46
C ALA A 88 -6.83 19.81 -42.27
N PRO A 89 -6.87 20.10 -43.59
CA PRO A 89 -5.68 20.08 -44.43
C PRO A 89 -4.66 21.10 -43.94
N GLY A 90 -3.49 20.62 -43.48
CA GLY A 90 -2.40 21.46 -42.95
C GLY A 90 -2.07 21.22 -41.47
N ASN A 91 -2.93 20.53 -40.70
CA ASN A 91 -2.64 20.16 -39.32
C ASN A 91 -2.08 18.74 -39.23
N GLU A 92 -0.98 18.56 -38.49
CA GLU A 92 -0.41 17.23 -38.24
C GLU A 92 -1.37 16.38 -37.40
N PHE A 93 -1.61 15.14 -37.84
CA PHE A 93 -2.42 14.19 -37.10
C PHE A 93 -1.63 13.61 -35.92
N SER A 94 -1.89 14.11 -34.72
CA SER A 94 -1.29 13.61 -33.48
C SER A 94 -2.37 12.94 -32.61
N TYR A 95 -2.09 11.73 -32.12
CA TYR A 95 -3.03 10.97 -31.31
C TYR A 95 -2.34 10.27 -30.13
N ALA A 96 -3.10 10.08 -29.05
CA ALA A 96 -2.67 9.29 -27.90
C ALA A 96 -3.80 8.34 -27.48
N PHE A 97 -3.49 7.05 -27.33
CA PHE A 97 -4.42 6.10 -26.75
C PHE A 97 -4.54 6.34 -25.24
N LEU A 98 -5.74 6.68 -24.77
CA LEU A 98 -6.04 6.88 -23.34
C LEU A 98 -5.68 5.65 -22.48
N ILE A 99 -5.72 4.45 -23.07
CA ILE A 99 -5.36 3.19 -22.38
C ILE A 99 -3.83 3.06 -22.23
N ARG A 100 -3.02 3.59 -23.16
CA ARG A 100 -1.56 3.39 -23.18
C ARG A 100 -0.79 4.39 -22.31
N ASN A 101 -1.39 5.54 -22.00
CA ASN A 101 -0.87 6.47 -20.97
C ASN A 101 -1.05 5.97 -19.52
N MET A 102 -1.54 4.73 -19.35
CA MET A 102 -1.39 3.98 -18.10
C MET A 102 0.07 3.63 -17.75
N THR A 103 1.07 4.02 -18.55
CA THR A 103 2.49 3.98 -18.14
C THR A 103 2.78 4.80 -16.87
N ILE A 104 1.98 5.80 -16.53
CA ILE A 104 2.07 6.44 -15.20
C ILE A 104 1.68 5.43 -14.07
N TYR A 105 0.88 4.40 -14.37
CA TYR A 105 0.56 3.32 -13.43
C TYR A 105 1.66 2.25 -13.35
N THR A 106 2.56 2.10 -14.32
CA THR A 106 3.71 1.18 -14.16
C THR A 106 4.63 1.68 -13.05
N GLY A 107 4.78 3.00 -12.90
CA GLY A 107 5.47 3.60 -11.76
C GLY A 107 4.84 3.26 -10.40
N ARG A 108 3.52 3.06 -10.31
CA ARG A 108 2.85 2.61 -9.07
C ARG A 108 3.14 1.14 -8.75
N LYS A 109 3.17 0.27 -9.76
CA LYS A 109 3.56 -1.14 -9.57
C LYS A 109 5.01 -1.24 -9.09
N CYS A 110 5.92 -0.45 -9.66
CA CYS A 110 7.32 -0.42 -9.20
C CYS A 110 7.42 -0.02 -7.71
N LYS A 111 6.69 1.02 -7.27
CA LYS A 111 6.68 1.42 -5.86
C LYS A 111 6.18 0.32 -4.92
N GLN A 112 5.09 -0.36 -5.29
CA GLN A 112 4.55 -1.46 -4.49
C GLN A 112 5.54 -2.64 -4.40
N THR A 113 6.15 -3.03 -5.52
CA THR A 113 7.14 -4.11 -5.55
C THR A 113 8.39 -3.75 -4.75
N SER A 114 8.88 -2.51 -4.84
CA SER A 114 10.03 -2.05 -4.04
C SER A 114 9.74 -2.13 -2.54
N VAL A 115 8.59 -1.63 -2.09
CA VAL A 115 8.20 -1.69 -0.66
C VAL A 115 8.11 -3.14 -0.18
N PHE A 116 7.58 -4.05 -1.01
CA PHE A 116 7.51 -5.47 -0.68
C PHE A 116 8.90 -6.10 -0.52
N ILE A 117 9.82 -5.84 -1.46
CA ILE A 117 11.21 -6.33 -1.40
C ILE A 117 11.93 -5.78 -0.16
N PHE A 118 11.83 -4.47 0.10
CA PHE A 118 12.44 -3.86 1.30
C PHE A 118 11.87 -4.45 2.60
N SER A 119 10.57 -4.76 2.63
CA SER A 119 9.94 -5.41 3.79
C SER A 119 10.52 -6.80 4.03
N ILE A 120 10.71 -7.61 2.97
CA ILE A 120 11.34 -8.93 3.08
C ILE A 120 12.78 -8.80 3.59
N ILE A 121 13.57 -7.87 3.03
CA ILE A 121 14.95 -7.64 3.46
C ILE A 121 15.00 -7.23 4.92
N ALA A 122 14.14 -6.31 5.36
CA ALA A 122 14.05 -5.87 6.75
C ALA A 122 13.72 -7.03 7.70
N ILE A 123 12.81 -7.93 7.31
CA ILE A 123 12.49 -9.15 8.08
C ILE A 123 13.73 -10.05 8.17
N VAL A 124 14.43 -10.32 7.06
CA VAL A 124 15.63 -11.16 7.05
C VAL A 124 16.74 -10.56 7.93
N LEU A 125 16.98 -9.25 7.85
CA LEU A 125 17.96 -8.55 8.68
C LEU A 125 17.57 -8.61 10.17
N SER A 126 16.29 -8.46 10.48
CA SER A 126 15.79 -8.59 11.86
C SER A 126 16.00 -10.00 12.40
N CYS A 127 15.77 -11.02 11.57
CA CYS A 127 16.05 -12.42 11.91
C CYS A 127 17.54 -12.68 12.15
N PHE A 128 18.43 -12.09 11.33
CA PHE A 128 19.87 -12.19 11.57
C PHE A 128 20.30 -11.50 12.87
N GLY A 129 19.73 -10.34 13.18
CA GLY A 129 19.96 -9.65 14.45
C GLY A 129 19.55 -10.51 15.64
N LEU A 130 18.34 -11.10 15.60
CA LEU A 130 17.87 -12.00 16.65
C LEU A 130 18.75 -13.25 16.75
N PHE A 131 19.11 -13.87 15.64
CA PHE A 131 19.97 -15.05 15.62
C PHE A 131 21.35 -14.77 16.25
N GLY A 132 21.97 -13.65 15.89
CA GLY A 132 23.23 -13.19 16.47
C GLY A 132 23.10 -12.93 17.98
N PHE A 133 22.04 -12.24 18.39
CA PHE A 133 21.74 -11.94 19.79
C PHE A 133 21.54 -13.21 20.64
N VAL A 134 20.77 -14.17 20.13
CA VAL A 134 20.52 -15.45 20.80
C VAL A 134 21.82 -16.24 20.93
N LYS A 135 22.61 -16.34 19.85
CA LYS A 135 23.90 -17.05 19.86
C LYS A 135 24.88 -16.45 20.88
N TYR A 136 25.01 -15.12 20.89
CA TYR A 136 25.85 -14.40 21.85
C TYR A 136 25.39 -14.65 23.30
N THR A 137 24.09 -14.54 23.56
CA THR A 137 23.53 -14.76 24.90
C THR A 137 23.77 -16.20 25.39
N ILE A 138 23.60 -17.20 24.52
CA ILE A 138 23.90 -18.60 24.84
C ILE A 138 25.37 -18.75 25.21
N GLN A 139 26.28 -18.12 24.45
CA GLN A 139 27.71 -18.18 24.70
C GLN A 139 28.06 -17.60 26.08
N VAL A 140 27.54 -16.42 26.42
CA VAL A 140 27.74 -15.79 27.74
C VAL A 140 27.20 -16.66 28.88
N ARG A 141 26.07 -17.36 28.65
CA ARG A 141 25.45 -18.23 29.65
C ARG A 141 25.97 -19.67 29.65
N THR A 142 27.02 -19.98 28.90
CA THR A 142 27.56 -21.36 28.80
C THR A 142 28.01 -21.89 30.17
N LYS A 143 28.68 -21.07 31.00
CA LYS A 143 29.11 -21.47 32.37
C LYS A 143 27.91 -21.79 33.27
N GLU A 144 26.86 -20.95 33.24
CA GLU A 144 25.61 -21.17 33.99
C GLU A 144 24.92 -22.48 33.57
N ILE A 145 24.83 -22.73 32.26
CA ILE A 145 24.24 -23.96 31.70
C ILE A 145 25.06 -25.20 32.12
N GLY A 146 26.39 -25.10 32.06
CA GLY A 146 27.31 -26.17 32.46
C GLY A 146 27.15 -26.56 33.92
N ILE A 147 27.18 -25.60 34.84
CA ILE A 147 27.02 -25.83 36.29
C ILE A 147 25.67 -26.47 36.60
N ARG A 148 24.57 -25.96 36.03
CA ARG A 148 23.23 -26.53 36.23
C ARG A 148 23.14 -27.97 35.73
N LYS A 149 23.78 -28.27 34.59
CA LYS A 149 23.74 -29.60 33.98
C LYS A 149 24.56 -30.63 34.79
N VAL A 150 25.70 -30.22 35.35
CA VAL A 150 26.49 -31.04 36.28
C VAL A 150 25.74 -31.27 37.60
N ASN A 151 24.98 -30.28 38.07
CA ASN A 151 24.09 -30.40 39.23
C ASN A 151 22.80 -31.20 38.94
N GLY A 152 22.73 -31.94 37.83
CA GLY A 152 21.62 -32.86 37.53
C GLY A 152 20.41 -32.23 36.83
N ALA A 153 20.48 -30.98 36.35
CA ALA A 153 19.37 -30.39 35.61
C ALA A 153 19.09 -31.14 34.29
N LYS A 154 17.85 -31.60 34.11
CA LYS A 154 17.38 -32.21 32.86
C LYS A 154 17.49 -31.22 31.70
N SER A 155 17.88 -31.68 30.51
CA SER A 155 17.98 -30.86 29.29
C SER A 155 16.68 -30.09 28.98
N ASN A 156 15.51 -30.62 29.35
CA ASN A 156 14.23 -29.93 29.16
C ASN A 156 14.08 -28.68 30.05
N SER A 157 14.61 -28.70 31.27
CA SER A 157 14.58 -27.54 32.17
C SER A 157 15.44 -26.40 31.62
N ILE A 158 16.62 -26.74 31.11
CA ILE A 158 17.53 -25.78 30.45
C ILE A 158 16.87 -25.19 29.20
N PHE A 159 16.24 -26.04 28.38
CA PHE A 159 15.51 -25.60 27.20
C PHE A 159 14.41 -24.58 27.55
N VAL A 160 13.52 -24.91 28.50
CA VAL A 160 12.41 -24.03 28.91
C VAL A 160 12.93 -22.71 29.48
N MET A 161 13.99 -22.76 30.28
CA MET A 161 14.63 -21.56 30.82
C MET A 161 15.13 -20.63 29.70
N LEU A 162 15.87 -21.16 28.72
CA LEU A 162 16.36 -20.37 27.60
C LEU A 162 15.20 -19.85 26.73
N SER A 163 14.25 -20.70 26.37
CA SER A 163 13.10 -20.30 25.56
C SER A 163 12.31 -19.18 26.22
N ARG A 164 12.07 -19.25 27.55
CA ARG A 164 11.36 -18.19 28.29
C ARG A 164 12.14 -16.88 28.33
N TYR A 165 13.47 -16.97 28.42
CA TYR A 165 14.35 -15.79 28.42
C TYR A 165 14.24 -14.97 27.13
N PHE A 166 14.13 -15.62 25.97
CA PHE A 166 14.00 -14.92 24.69
C PHE A 166 12.54 -14.61 24.31
N THR A 167 11.59 -15.47 24.66
CA THR A 167 10.18 -15.29 24.26
C THR A 167 9.53 -14.14 25.03
N ARG A 168 9.87 -13.94 26.32
CA ARG A 168 9.24 -12.90 27.15
C ARG A 168 9.52 -11.47 26.62
N PRO A 169 10.77 -11.08 26.29
CA PRO A 169 11.04 -9.79 25.66
C PRO A 169 10.30 -9.58 24.33
N VAL A 170 10.18 -10.63 23.51
CA VAL A 170 9.47 -10.58 22.22
C VAL A 170 7.98 -10.29 22.42
N VAL A 171 7.33 -10.97 23.37
CA VAL A 171 5.92 -10.73 23.68
C VAL A 171 5.70 -9.29 24.18
N ILE A 172 6.59 -8.78 25.03
CA ILE A 172 6.53 -7.39 25.49
C ILE A 172 6.70 -6.43 24.32
N ALA A 173 7.67 -6.68 23.43
CA ALA A 173 7.89 -5.88 22.24
C ALA A 173 6.67 -5.87 21.30
N LEU A 174 5.98 -7.00 21.12
CA LEU A 174 4.76 -7.08 20.31
C LEU A 174 3.62 -6.24 20.92
N ILE A 175 3.41 -6.35 22.23
CA ILE A 175 2.37 -5.60 22.95
C ILE A 175 2.59 -4.08 22.80
N ILE A 176 3.85 -3.63 22.82
CA ILE A 176 4.19 -2.21 22.67
C ILE A 176 4.14 -1.79 21.19
N SER A 177 4.61 -2.64 20.27
CA SER A 177 4.72 -2.30 18.85
C SER A 177 3.35 -2.19 18.18
N PHE A 178 2.37 -2.99 18.58
CA PHE A 178 1.03 -2.99 17.97
C PHE A 178 0.29 -1.65 18.11
N PRO A 179 0.15 -1.03 19.30
CA PRO A 179 -0.50 0.27 19.42
C PRO A 179 0.29 1.34 18.67
N ILE A 180 1.63 1.35 18.77
CA ILE A 180 2.46 2.33 18.06
C ILE A 180 2.25 2.23 16.55
N ALA A 181 2.29 1.02 15.99
CA ALA A 181 2.05 0.78 14.58
C ALA A 181 0.61 1.14 14.18
N TRP A 182 -0.39 0.86 15.03
CA TRP A 182 -1.77 1.26 14.79
C TRP A 182 -1.89 2.77 14.66
N PHE A 183 -1.36 3.54 15.62
CA PHE A 183 -1.40 5.01 15.58
C PHE A 183 -0.66 5.60 14.39
N ALA A 184 0.50 5.04 14.04
CA ALA A 184 1.27 5.49 12.88
C ALA A 184 0.50 5.25 11.56
N ILE A 185 -0.08 4.06 11.38
CA ILE A 185 -0.84 3.72 10.17
C ILE A 185 -2.13 4.53 10.10
N ASP A 186 -2.86 4.70 11.21
CA ASP A 186 -4.09 5.50 11.23
C ASP A 186 -3.80 6.96 10.85
N SER A 187 -2.79 7.57 11.48
CA SER A 187 -2.36 8.94 11.17
C SER A 187 -1.93 9.09 9.71
N TRP A 188 -1.25 8.08 9.16
CA TRP A 188 -0.87 8.08 7.75
C TRP A 188 -2.08 7.96 6.82
N LEU A 189 -3.02 7.05 7.13
CA LEU A 189 -4.24 6.80 6.35
C LEU A 189 -5.24 7.96 6.38
N GLN A 190 -5.18 8.85 7.38
CA GLN A 190 -6.01 10.07 7.42
C GLN A 190 -5.74 11.01 6.23
N ASN A 191 -4.55 10.95 5.61
CA ASN A 191 -4.22 11.75 4.43
C ASN A 191 -4.87 11.24 3.12
N PHE A 192 -5.62 10.14 3.18
CA PHE A 192 -6.22 9.49 2.01
C PHE A 192 -7.75 9.55 2.08
N ALA A 193 -8.38 10.12 1.03
CA ALA A 193 -9.84 10.21 0.93
C ALA A 193 -10.53 8.84 0.86
N TYR A 194 -9.88 7.88 0.20
CA TYR A 194 -10.29 6.47 0.14
C TYR A 194 -9.23 5.64 0.83
N ARG A 195 -9.52 5.21 2.05
CA ARG A 195 -8.62 4.44 2.91
C ARG A 195 -9.17 3.05 3.19
N ILE A 196 -8.27 2.09 3.35
CA ILE A 196 -8.63 0.77 3.89
C ILE A 196 -8.99 0.92 5.37
N LYS A 197 -9.98 0.15 5.83
CA LYS A 197 -10.28 0.07 7.26
C LYS A 197 -9.22 -0.82 7.92
N ILE A 198 -8.51 -0.30 8.90
CA ILE A 198 -7.55 -1.09 9.66
C ILE A 198 -8.32 -2.14 10.47
N THR A 199 -8.07 -3.41 10.16
CA THR A 199 -8.63 -4.54 10.91
C THR A 199 -7.57 -5.17 11.82
N PRO A 200 -7.91 -5.54 13.07
CA PRO A 200 -7.00 -6.22 13.99
C PRO A 200 -6.39 -7.51 13.43
N VAL A 201 -7.04 -8.13 12.44
CA VAL A 201 -6.59 -9.36 11.76
C VAL A 201 -5.14 -9.25 11.26
N TYR A 202 -4.73 -8.10 10.72
CA TYR A 202 -3.36 -7.94 10.21
C TYR A 202 -2.31 -7.97 11.33
N PHE A 203 -2.63 -7.38 12.49
CA PHE A 203 -1.75 -7.40 13.66
C PHE A 203 -1.65 -8.80 14.27
N ILE A 204 -2.79 -9.50 14.36
CA ILE A 204 -2.80 -10.89 14.83
C ILE A 204 -1.94 -11.77 13.92
N LEU A 205 -2.12 -11.67 12.60
CA LEU A 205 -1.37 -12.45 11.63
C LEU A 205 0.14 -12.13 11.67
N ALA A 206 0.51 -10.86 11.78
CA ALA A 206 1.89 -10.42 11.96
C ALA A 206 2.49 -10.93 13.30
N GLY A 207 1.71 -10.90 14.38
CA GLY A 207 2.11 -11.42 15.69
C GLY A 207 2.36 -12.92 15.67
N VAL A 208 1.45 -13.69 15.06
CA VAL A 208 1.59 -15.14 14.89
C VAL A 208 2.83 -15.48 14.07
N LEU A 209 3.04 -14.80 12.94
CA LEU A 209 4.24 -14.97 12.12
C LEU A 209 5.52 -14.64 12.90
N THR A 210 5.52 -13.55 13.65
CA THR A 210 6.67 -13.14 14.47
C THR A 210 6.98 -14.18 15.54
N ILE A 211 5.96 -14.64 16.27
CA ILE A 211 6.13 -15.68 17.30
C ILE A 211 6.61 -16.99 16.67
N ALA A 212 6.08 -17.38 15.51
CA ALA A 212 6.51 -18.57 14.80
C ALA A 212 8.00 -18.50 14.42
N ILE A 213 8.46 -17.36 13.87
CA ILE A 213 9.87 -17.14 13.51
C ILE A 213 10.76 -17.20 14.76
N VAL A 214 10.37 -16.53 15.84
CA VAL A 214 11.12 -16.54 17.10
C VAL A 214 11.17 -17.94 17.68
N PHE A 215 10.06 -18.66 17.69
CA PHE A 215 10.01 -20.02 18.23
C PHE A 215 10.87 -20.99 17.40
N LEU A 216 10.83 -20.90 16.07
CA LEU A 216 11.68 -21.72 15.20
C LEU A 216 13.17 -21.44 15.41
N THR A 217 13.56 -20.16 15.46
CA THR A 217 14.97 -19.76 15.64
C THR A 217 15.46 -20.07 17.05
N VAL A 218 14.81 -19.53 18.08
CA VAL A 218 15.19 -19.72 19.48
C VAL A 218 15.03 -21.18 19.90
N GLY A 219 13.95 -21.83 19.51
CA GLY A 219 13.69 -23.24 19.85
C GLY A 219 14.78 -24.14 19.31
N TRP A 220 15.16 -23.97 18.05
CA TRP A 220 16.25 -24.76 17.47
C TRP A 220 17.60 -24.50 18.15
N LEU A 221 17.95 -23.23 18.41
CA LEU A 221 19.21 -22.87 19.09
C LEU A 221 19.26 -23.36 20.54
N SER A 222 18.16 -23.20 21.28
CA SER A 222 18.04 -23.62 22.68
C SER A 222 18.11 -25.14 22.81
N TRP A 223 17.46 -25.86 21.89
CA TRP A 223 17.51 -27.32 21.85
C TRP A 223 18.92 -27.84 21.58
N LYS A 224 19.62 -27.23 20.61
CA LYS A 224 21.02 -27.54 20.31
C LYS A 224 21.94 -27.26 21.50
N ALA A 225 21.75 -26.13 22.18
CA ALA A 225 22.54 -25.77 23.37
C ALA A 225 22.29 -26.72 24.55
N ALA A 226 21.02 -27.08 24.81
CA ALA A 226 20.65 -27.96 25.93
C ALA A 226 21.21 -29.39 25.78
N ARG A 227 21.46 -29.85 24.55
CA ARG A 227 22.03 -31.19 24.24
C ARG A 227 23.55 -31.23 24.23
N ARG A 228 24.24 -30.08 24.22
CA ARG A 228 25.71 -30.03 24.15
C ARG A 228 26.36 -30.65 25.39
N ASN A 229 27.44 -31.40 25.20
CA ASN A 229 28.08 -32.17 26.26
C ASN A 229 28.83 -31.22 27.23
N PRO A 230 28.56 -31.24 28.55
CA PRO A 230 29.15 -30.28 29.50
C PRO A 230 30.69 -30.32 29.55
N VAL A 231 31.31 -31.45 29.18
CA VAL A 231 32.77 -31.59 29.10
C VAL A 231 33.38 -30.65 28.06
N GLU A 232 32.68 -30.33 26.97
CA GLU A 232 33.14 -29.30 26.02
C GLU A 232 32.98 -27.87 26.56
N ALA A 233 32.01 -27.63 27.44
CA ALA A 233 31.74 -26.30 27.99
C ALA A 233 32.77 -25.87 29.04
N LEU A 234 33.45 -26.82 29.68
CA LEU A 234 34.49 -26.60 30.70
C LEU A 234 35.91 -26.67 30.16
N ARG A 235 36.11 -27.20 28.94
CA ARG A 235 37.44 -27.46 28.34
C ARG A 235 37.88 -26.39 27.33
N TYR A 236 37.08 -25.34 27.12
CA TYR A 236 37.42 -24.20 26.25
C TYR A 236 38.05 -23.02 27.01
N GLU A 237 38.45 -23.23 28.26
CA GLU A 237 39.55 -22.52 28.93
C GLU A 237 40.62 -23.55 29.28
#